data_AF-A0A7Y4UNA3-F1
#
_entry.id   AF-A0A7Y4UNA3-F1
#
_cell.length_a   1.000
_cell.length_b   1.000
_cell.length_c   1.000
_cell.angle_alpha   90.00
_cell.angle_beta   90.00
_cell.angle_gamma   90.00
#
_symmetry.space_group_name_H-M   'P 1'
#
loop_
_entity.id
_entity.type
_entity.pdbx_description
1 polymer ?
#
loop_
_entity_poly.entity_id
_entity_poly.type
_entity_poly.pdbx_seq_one_letter_code
_entity_poly.pdbx_strand_id
1 'polypeptide(L)'
;MDYGEMNRLGSNPAALRSTARLIRAGLGDHISNQENDFLTKLERFGDNDQFSTRQGEYLWSLRERTTRTSKQGGYIASHLVQKIWEARSDLPYEDEERLEPLYLRGSSLLLSRSQWRWIFALCRELNLIENEFIEIR
;
A
#
# COMPACT_ATOMS: atom_id res chain seq x y z
N MET A 1 -7.27 -11.54 2.55
CA MET A 1 -7.32 -11.36 4.01
C MET A 1 -6.97 -12.69 4.65
N ASP A 2 -5.90 -12.74 5.43
CA ASP A 2 -5.49 -13.95 6.18
C ASP A 2 -6.07 -13.88 7.61
N TYR A 3 -7.13 -14.65 7.86
CA TYR A 3 -7.80 -14.71 9.17
C TYR A 3 -6.90 -15.25 10.28
N GLY A 4 -5.89 -16.07 9.94
CA GLY A 4 -4.91 -16.59 10.89
C GLY A 4 -3.93 -15.51 11.35
N GLU A 5 -3.50 -14.63 10.44
CA GLU A 5 -2.67 -13.46 10.77
C GLU A 5 -3.42 -12.49 11.70
N MET A 6 -4.71 -12.25 11.44
CA MET A 6 -5.55 -11.38 12.28
C MET A 6 -5.72 -11.89 13.71
N ASN A 7 -6.02 -13.19 13.87
CA ASN A 7 -6.16 -13.78 15.21
C ASN A 7 -4.85 -13.74 15.99
N ARG A 8 -3.70 -13.93 15.33
CA ARG A 8 -2.38 -13.76 15.96
C ARG A 8 -2.11 -12.31 16.37
N LEU A 9 -2.52 -11.34 15.54
CA LEU A 9 -2.36 -9.92 15.83
C LEU A 9 -3.21 -9.51 17.05
N GLY A 10 -4.47 -9.98 17.12
CA GLY A 10 -5.37 -9.74 18.26
C GLY A 10 -4.90 -10.40 19.56
N SER A 11 -4.14 -11.49 19.46
CA SER A 11 -3.56 -12.20 20.61
C SER A 11 -2.21 -11.60 21.07
N ASN A 12 -1.69 -10.60 20.37
CA ASN A 12 -0.44 -9.92 20.71
C ASN A 12 -0.64 -8.39 20.76
N PRO A 13 -1.00 -7.84 21.95
CA PRO A 13 -1.24 -6.42 22.13
C PRO A 13 -0.04 -5.53 21.77
N ALA A 14 1.20 -6.00 21.92
CA ALA A 14 2.39 -5.24 21.51
C ALA A 14 2.49 -5.12 19.97
N ALA A 15 2.23 -6.20 19.25
CA ALA A 15 2.20 -6.20 17.78
C ALA A 15 1.05 -5.34 17.24
N LEU A 16 -0.13 -5.42 17.87
CA LEU A 16 -1.29 -4.60 17.52
C LEU A 16 -1.01 -3.10 17.69
N ARG A 17 -0.44 -2.70 18.84
CA ARG A 17 -0.03 -1.31 19.11
C ARG A 17 0.98 -0.81 18.10
N SER A 18 1.99 -1.62 17.79
CA SER A 18 3.04 -1.28 16.80
C SER A 18 2.45 -1.11 15.40
N THR A 19 1.53 -1.99 15.02
CA THR A 19 0.83 -1.93 13.73
C THR A 19 -0.03 -0.68 13.61
N ALA A 20 -0.77 -0.31 14.66
CA ALA A 20 -1.58 0.90 14.68
C ALA A 20 -0.74 2.17 14.47
N ARG A 21 0.43 2.27 15.12
CA ARG A 21 1.37 3.39 14.94
C ARG A 21 1.90 3.48 13.52
N LEU A 22 2.29 2.36 12.93
CA LEU A 22 2.79 2.31 11.55
C LEU A 22 1.73 2.77 10.54
N ILE A 23 0.49 2.29 10.70
CA ILE A 23 -0.63 2.69 9.84
C ILE A 23 -0.90 4.19 10.02
N ARG A 24 -0.92 4.69 11.26
CA ARG A 24 -1.16 6.10 11.53
C ARG A 24 -0.10 6.99 10.87
N ALA A 25 1.18 6.63 11.03
CA ALA A 25 2.28 7.33 10.38
C ALA A 25 2.19 7.26 8.85
N GLY A 26 1.78 6.12 8.29
CA GLY A 26 1.61 5.92 6.85
C GLY A 26 0.41 6.66 6.24
N LEU A 27 -0.64 6.90 7.01
CA LEU A 27 -1.79 7.70 6.58
C LEU A 27 -1.50 9.20 6.61
N GLY A 28 -0.68 9.67 7.56
CA GLY A 28 -0.31 11.08 7.68
C GLY A 28 -1.53 11.99 7.70
N ASP A 29 -1.53 13.04 6.88
CA ASP A 29 -2.62 14.02 6.79
C ASP A 29 -3.90 13.48 6.14
N HIS A 30 -3.86 12.28 5.55
CA HIS A 30 -5.03 11.63 4.95
C HIS A 30 -5.83 10.79 5.94
N ILE A 31 -5.46 10.82 7.22
CA ILE A 31 -6.19 10.12 8.27
C ILE A 31 -7.48 10.88 8.62
N SER A 32 -8.62 10.20 8.61
CA SER A 32 -9.87 10.80 9.09
C SER A 32 -9.91 10.83 10.63
N ASN A 33 -10.77 11.69 11.22
CA ASN A 33 -10.98 11.72 12.67
C ASN A 33 -11.36 10.34 13.24
N GLN A 34 -12.24 9.63 12.53
CA GLN A 34 -12.66 8.28 12.92
C GLN A 34 -11.50 7.27 12.88
N GLU A 35 -10.64 7.35 11.86
CA GLU A 35 -9.45 6.50 11.74
C GLU A 35 -8.43 6.81 12.83
N ASN A 36 -8.20 8.09 13.10
CA ASN A 36 -7.29 8.54 14.15
C ASN A 36 -7.77 8.10 15.54
N ASP A 37 -9.06 8.20 15.83
CA ASP A 37 -9.64 7.73 17.08
C ASP A 37 -9.54 6.21 17.22
N PHE A 38 -9.81 5.47 16.15
CA PHE A 38 -9.67 4.02 16.12
C PHE A 38 -8.22 3.58 16.38
N LEU A 39 -7.25 4.15 15.65
CA LEU A 39 -5.83 3.82 15.83
C LEU A 39 -5.33 4.24 17.21
N THR A 40 -5.75 5.40 17.73
CA THR A 40 -5.39 5.84 19.09
C THR A 40 -5.90 4.87 20.16
N LYS A 41 -7.11 4.31 19.99
CA LYS A 41 -7.63 3.26 20.87
C LYS A 41 -6.76 2.00 20.79
N LEU A 42 -6.37 1.58 19.58
CA LEU A 42 -5.50 0.41 19.39
C LEU A 42 -4.08 0.61 19.93
N GLU A 43 -3.54 1.83 19.92
CA GLU A 43 -2.24 2.15 20.52
C GLU A 43 -2.24 2.00 22.06
N ARG A 44 -3.42 2.04 22.68
CA ARG A 44 -3.63 1.85 24.12
C ARG A 44 -4.15 0.45 24.48
N PHE A 45 -4.27 -0.43 23.48
CA PHE A 45 -4.82 -1.77 23.66
C PHE A 45 -4.00 -2.58 24.67
N GLY A 46 -4.70 -3.13 25.68
CA GLY A 46 -4.13 -3.91 26.76
C GLY A 46 -4.41 -5.40 26.65
N ASP A 47 -3.85 -6.18 27.58
CA ASP A 47 -3.94 -7.65 27.57
C ASP A 47 -5.34 -8.18 27.89
N ASN A 48 -6.21 -7.36 28.49
CA ASN A 48 -7.60 -7.71 28.82
C ASN A 48 -8.61 -7.20 27.79
N ASP A 49 -8.17 -6.44 26.79
CA ASP A 49 -9.07 -5.92 25.76
C ASP A 49 -9.40 -7.01 24.73
N GLN A 50 -10.65 -7.08 24.29
CA GLN A 50 -11.06 -8.00 23.24
C GLN A 50 -10.92 -7.35 21.86
N PHE A 51 -10.14 -7.98 20.98
CA PHE A 51 -9.98 -7.54 19.60
C PHE A 51 -10.96 -8.31 18.71
N SER A 52 -12.03 -7.63 18.29
CA SER A 52 -13.08 -8.25 17.47
C SER A 52 -12.66 -8.42 16.01
N THR A 53 -13.27 -9.38 15.31
CA THR A 53 -13.08 -9.60 13.86
C THR A 53 -13.31 -8.33 13.06
N ARG A 54 -14.36 -7.56 13.38
CA ARG A 54 -14.68 -6.31 12.67
C ARG A 54 -13.59 -5.23 12.84
N GLN A 55 -12.97 -5.16 14.02
CA GLN A 55 -11.81 -4.28 14.23
C GLN A 55 -10.60 -4.77 13.45
N GLY A 56 -10.40 -6.09 13.36
CA GLY A 56 -9.41 -6.72 12.48
C GLY A 56 -9.60 -6.31 11.02
N GLU A 57 -10.80 -6.53 10.46
CA GLU A 57 -11.15 -6.16 9.08
C GLU A 57 -10.89 -4.68 8.80
N TYR A 58 -11.30 -3.80 9.73
CA TYR A 58 -11.07 -2.37 9.59
C TYR A 58 -9.58 -2.02 9.62
N LEU A 59 -8.83 -2.55 10.60
CA LEU A 59 -7.38 -2.35 10.68
C LEU A 59 -6.67 -2.83 9.40
N TRP A 60 -7.09 -3.96 8.83
CA TRP A 60 -6.54 -4.48 7.60
C TRP A 60 -6.80 -3.58 6.41
N SER A 61 -8.01 -3.03 6.29
CA SER A 61 -8.31 -2.05 5.24
C SER A 61 -7.43 -0.79 5.33
N LEU A 62 -7.10 -0.34 6.55
CA LEU A 62 -6.19 0.77 6.78
C LEU A 62 -4.73 0.39 6.47
N ARG A 63 -4.34 -0.84 6.80
CA ARG A 63 -3.04 -1.39 6.43
C ARG A 63 -2.88 -1.44 4.93
N GLU A 64 -3.83 -1.99 4.17
CA GLU A 64 -3.77 -2.04 2.71
C GLU A 64 -3.61 -0.66 2.07
N ARG A 65 -4.20 0.38 2.66
CA ARG A 65 -4.04 1.78 2.19
C ARG A 65 -2.63 2.33 2.41
N THR A 66 -1.91 1.84 3.41
CA THR A 66 -0.58 2.32 3.80
C THR A 66 0.55 1.42 3.29
N THR A 67 0.24 0.16 2.94
CA THR A 67 1.20 -0.78 2.39
C THR A 67 1.79 -0.22 1.10
N ARG A 68 3.12 -0.11 1.08
CA ARG A 68 3.91 0.19 -0.11
C ARG A 68 4.89 -0.95 -0.36
N THR A 69 4.99 -1.42 -1.60
CA THR A 69 5.90 -2.51 -1.96
C THR A 69 6.79 -2.09 -3.13
N SER A 70 8.03 -2.59 -3.15
CA SER A 70 8.95 -2.42 -4.29
C SER A 70 8.80 -3.52 -5.34
N LYS A 71 8.07 -4.60 -5.04
CA LYS A 71 7.88 -5.74 -5.94
C LYS A 71 6.43 -6.21 -5.96
N GLN A 72 5.93 -6.53 -7.14
CA GLN A 72 4.60 -7.10 -7.35
C GLN A 72 4.58 -8.01 -8.58
N GLY A 73 4.07 -9.24 -8.44
CA GLY A 73 3.90 -10.17 -9.57
C GLY A 73 5.18 -10.49 -10.34
N GLY A 74 6.34 -10.55 -9.67
CA GLY A 74 7.65 -10.74 -10.31
C GLY A 74 8.29 -9.46 -10.85
N TYR A 75 7.55 -8.35 -10.89
CA TYR A 75 8.05 -7.05 -11.33
C TYR A 75 8.62 -6.22 -10.19
N ILE A 76 9.60 -5.38 -10.52
CA ILE A 76 10.22 -4.42 -9.60
C ILE A 76 9.72 -3.02 -9.98
N ALA A 77 9.22 -2.26 -9.00
CA ALA A 77 8.59 -0.96 -9.19
C ALA A 77 9.51 0.02 -9.94
N SER A 78 10.75 0.15 -9.48
CA SER A 78 11.75 1.03 -10.09
C SER A 78 12.03 0.67 -11.55
N HIS A 79 12.11 -0.61 -11.88
CA HIS A 79 12.35 -1.07 -13.25
C HIS A 79 11.17 -0.73 -14.17
N LEU A 80 9.92 -0.93 -13.71
CA LEU A 80 8.76 -0.58 -14.52
C LEU A 80 8.65 0.92 -14.74
N VAL A 81 8.80 1.72 -13.67
CA VAL A 81 8.74 3.18 -13.77
C VAL A 81 9.84 3.71 -14.69
N GLN A 82 11.06 3.15 -14.63
CA GLN A 82 12.12 3.50 -15.56
C GLN A 82 11.73 3.21 -17.02
N LYS A 83 11.20 2.01 -17.32
CA LYS A 83 10.78 1.67 -18.69
C LYS A 83 9.67 2.59 -19.20
N ILE A 84 8.68 2.91 -18.36
CA ILE A 84 7.61 3.85 -18.71
C ILE A 84 8.20 5.24 -18.95
N TRP A 85 9.14 5.69 -18.11
CA TRP A 85 9.79 6.99 -18.27
C TRP A 85 10.57 7.11 -19.59
N GLU A 86 11.24 6.03 -20.01
CA GLU A 86 11.94 5.95 -21.29
C GLU A 86 10.96 6.02 -22.49
N ALA A 87 9.74 5.51 -22.33
CA ALA A 87 8.66 5.54 -23.33
C ALA A 87 7.65 6.69 -23.13
N ARG A 88 7.93 7.66 -22.24
CA ARG A 88 6.93 8.67 -21.82
C ARG A 88 6.44 9.59 -22.93
N SER A 89 7.19 9.73 -24.03
CA SER A 89 6.79 10.54 -25.18
C SER A 89 5.46 10.08 -25.81
N ASP A 90 5.07 8.82 -25.56
CA ASP A 90 3.81 8.24 -26.03
C ASP A 90 2.67 8.39 -25.00
N LEU A 91 2.93 9.00 -23.84
CA LEU A 91 1.94 9.20 -22.78
C LEU A 91 1.28 10.59 -22.86
N PRO A 92 0.04 10.72 -22.37
CA PRO A 92 -0.55 12.02 -22.08
C PRO A 92 0.29 12.80 -21.06
N TYR A 93 0.34 14.12 -21.21
CA TYR A 93 1.08 15.02 -20.33
C TYR A 93 0.73 14.85 -18.83
N GLU A 94 -0.54 14.60 -18.51
CA GLU A 94 -1.00 14.37 -17.13
C GLU A 94 -0.37 13.12 -16.49
N ASP A 95 -0.14 12.07 -17.28
CA ASP A 95 0.52 10.86 -16.79
C ASP A 95 2.03 11.05 -16.67
N GLU A 96 2.66 11.84 -17.55
CA GLU A 96 4.07 12.21 -17.45
C GLU A 96 4.35 12.98 -16.15
N GLU A 97 3.55 14.02 -15.83
CA GLU A 97 3.68 14.79 -14.59
C GLU A 97 3.51 13.91 -13.33
N ARG A 98 2.59 12.94 -13.37
CA ARG A 98 2.39 12.00 -12.25
C ARG A 98 3.51 10.98 -12.13
N LEU A 99 4.20 10.67 -13.23
CA LEU A 99 5.27 9.67 -13.30
C LEU A 99 6.62 10.23 -12.82
N GLU A 100 6.93 11.49 -13.15
CA GLU A 100 8.18 12.16 -12.77
C GLU A 100 8.56 11.99 -11.28
N PRO A 101 7.69 12.28 -10.29
CA PRO A 101 8.05 12.12 -8.88
C PRO A 101 8.27 10.67 -8.47
N LEU A 102 7.77 9.68 -9.22
CA LEU A 102 8.07 8.27 -8.99
C LEU A 102 9.42 7.88 -9.59
N TYR A 103 9.72 8.40 -10.77
CA TYR A 103 11.01 8.19 -11.43
C TYR A 103 12.17 8.75 -10.59
N LEU A 104 12.02 9.96 -10.06
CA LEU A 104 13.02 10.61 -9.22
C LEU A 104 13.36 9.85 -7.92
N ARG A 105 12.47 8.97 -7.44
CA ARG A 105 12.73 8.13 -6.25
C ARG A 105 13.69 6.96 -6.52
N GLY A 106 13.91 6.62 -7.80
CA GLY A 106 14.89 5.62 -8.23
C GLY A 106 14.70 4.24 -7.60
N SER A 107 15.80 3.61 -7.21
CA SER A 107 15.84 2.22 -6.69
C SER A 107 15.09 2.01 -5.38
N SER A 108 14.84 3.08 -4.62
CA SER A 108 14.11 3.05 -3.34
C SER A 108 12.58 3.12 -3.52
N LEU A 109 12.08 3.11 -4.75
CA LEU A 109 10.66 3.30 -5.05
C LEU A 109 9.79 2.20 -4.41
N LEU A 110 8.83 2.65 -3.59
CA LEU A 110 7.76 1.84 -3.03
C LEU A 110 6.42 2.39 -3.52
N LEU A 111 5.59 1.52 -4.09
CA LEU A 111 4.29 1.89 -4.66
C LEU A 111 3.13 1.40 -3.80
N SER A 112 2.06 2.19 -3.70
CA SER A 112 0.79 1.68 -3.15
C SER A 112 0.13 0.73 -4.13
N ARG A 113 -0.85 -0.02 -3.63
CA ARG A 113 -1.78 -0.78 -4.45
C ARG A 113 -2.40 0.04 -5.61
N SER A 114 -2.83 1.27 -5.34
CA SER A 114 -3.39 2.16 -6.38
C SER A 114 -2.35 2.56 -7.43
N GLN A 115 -1.13 2.88 -7.00
CA GLN A 115 -0.04 3.18 -7.93
C GLN A 115 0.36 1.95 -8.74
N TRP A 116 0.42 0.77 -8.14
CA TRP A 116 0.65 -0.49 -8.87
C TRP A 116 -0.39 -0.73 -9.95
N ARG A 117 -1.68 -0.51 -9.65
CA ARG A 117 -2.76 -0.63 -10.65
C ARG A 117 -2.55 0.31 -11.82
N TRP A 118 -2.20 1.57 -11.54
CA TRP A 118 -1.94 2.58 -12.56
C TRP A 118 -0.67 2.25 -13.37
N ILE A 119 0.45 1.90 -12.71
CA ILE A 119 1.69 1.50 -13.39
C ILE A 119 1.48 0.28 -14.28
N PHE A 120 0.71 -0.73 -13.84
CA PHE A 120 0.40 -1.87 -14.70
C PHE A 120 -0.55 -1.53 -15.85
N ALA A 121 -1.44 -0.54 -15.69
CA ALA A 121 -2.26 -0.06 -16.80
C ALA A 121 -1.37 0.62 -17.86
N LEU A 122 -0.50 1.55 -17.46
CA LEU A 122 0.45 2.21 -18.35
C LEU A 122 1.39 1.21 -19.04
N CYS A 123 1.91 0.22 -18.30
CA CYS A 123 2.75 -0.82 -18.90
C CYS A 123 2.00 -1.61 -19.98
N ARG A 124 0.70 -1.86 -19.84
CA ARG A 124 -0.10 -2.57 -20.86
C ARG A 124 -0.37 -1.69 -22.06
N GLU A 125 -0.70 -0.42 -21.83
CA GLU A 125 -0.90 0.57 -22.90
C GLU A 125 0.35 0.73 -23.77
N LEU A 126 1.54 0.72 -23.13
CA LEU A 126 2.84 0.81 -23.78
C LEU A 126 3.41 -0.56 -24.23
N ASN A 127 2.65 -1.66 -24.10
CA ASN A 127 3.09 -3.03 -24.42
C ASN A 127 4.42 -3.45 -23.74
N LEU A 128 4.70 -2.94 -22.53
CA LEU A 128 5.90 -3.26 -21.74
C LEU A 128 5.77 -4.57 -20.94
N ILE A 129 4.54 -5.04 -20.72
CA ILE A 129 4.21 -6.30 -20.06
C ILE A 129 3.08 -7.00 -20.80
N GLU A 130 2.97 -8.32 -20.63
CA GLU A 130 1.86 -9.10 -21.17
C GLU A 130 0.54 -8.79 -20.44
N ASN A 131 -0.58 -9.02 -21.13
CA ASN A 131 -1.94 -8.77 -20.62
C ASN A 131 -2.42 -9.81 -19.59
N GLU A 132 -1.51 -10.33 -18.78
CA GLU A 132 -1.82 -11.27 -17.72
C GLU A 132 -2.42 -10.55 -16.50
N PHE A 133 -3.28 -11.26 -15.78
CA PHE A 133 -3.77 -10.80 -14.49
C PHE A 133 -2.64 -10.89 -13.47
N ILE A 134 -2.18 -9.72 -13.00
CA ILE A 134 -1.20 -9.62 -11.92
C ILE A 134 -1.96 -9.40 -10.61
N GLU A 135 -1.91 -10.39 -9.72
CA GLU A 135 -2.47 -10.24 -8.38
C GLU A 135 -1.71 -9.14 -7.62
N ILE A 136 -2.40 -8.08 -7.20
CA ILE A 136 -1.85 -7.01 -6.37
C ILE A 136 -2.28 -7.26 -4.93
N ARG A 137 -1.31 -7.73 -4.13
CA ARG A 137 -1.44 -8.11 -2.72
C ARG A 137 -1.22 -6.93 -1.80
#